data_AF-A0AAE9L9S6-F1
#
_entry.id   AF-A0AAE9L9S6-F1
#
_cell.length_a   1.000
_cell.length_b   1.000
_cell.length_c   1.000
_cell.angle_alpha   90.00
_cell.angle_beta   90.00
_cell.angle_gamma   90.00
#
_symmetry.space_group_name_H-M   'P 1'
#
loop_
_entity.id
_entity.type
_entity.pdbx_description
1 polymer ?
#
loop_
_entity_poly.entity_id
_entity_poly.type
_entity_poly.pdbx_seq_one_letter_code
_entity_poly.pdbx_strand_id
1 'polypeptide(L)'
;MDERLDHAPCGYLSMDQNLTIRIVNATLCRLLEYEKQGVNGISFESLLNRSSQIFFQVYFLPLIRLNHHVDEIYLMMKTGSGGTLPVLLNAVIREQGDELVYDCVLIPMLRRKEYEQQIEKAEKAYRKAEEELLKIEQELDKKRKNFHLYLIPRYSSMLL
;
A
#
# COMPACT_ATOMS: atom_id res chain seq x y z
N MET A 1 -28.50 -10.18 -5.39
CA MET A 1 -27.41 -9.25 -5.77
C MET A 1 -27.51 -9.05 -7.27
N ASP A 2 -27.33 -7.82 -7.75
CA ASP A 2 -27.28 -7.52 -9.18
C ASP A 2 -26.05 -8.16 -9.84
N GLU A 3 -26.18 -8.63 -11.09
CA GLU A 3 -25.10 -9.33 -11.81
C GLU A 3 -23.86 -8.45 -12.02
N ARG A 4 -24.04 -7.15 -12.30
CA ARG A 4 -22.93 -6.21 -12.48
C ARG A 4 -22.16 -6.01 -11.19
N LEU A 5 -22.83 -6.03 -10.04
CA LEU A 5 -22.20 -5.92 -8.73
C LEU A 5 -21.51 -7.23 -8.33
N ASP A 6 -22.12 -8.38 -8.66
CA ASP A 6 -21.54 -9.70 -8.34
C ASP A 6 -20.19 -9.93 -9.05
N HIS A 7 -20.05 -9.37 -10.26
CA HIS A 7 -18.85 -9.47 -11.11
C HIS A 7 -18.07 -8.15 -11.25
N ALA A 8 -18.34 -7.15 -10.40
CA ALA A 8 -17.59 -5.91 -10.41
C ALA A 8 -16.08 -6.19 -10.26
N PRO A 9 -15.18 -5.38 -10.87
CA PRO A 9 -13.73 -5.55 -10.80
C PRO A 9 -13.14 -5.13 -9.44
N CYS A 10 -13.90 -5.27 -8.36
CA CYS A 10 -13.51 -5.03 -6.99
C CYS A 10 -14.22 -6.05 -6.09
N GLY A 11 -13.67 -6.28 -4.91
CA GLY A 11 -14.38 -6.98 -3.87
C GLY A 11 -15.50 -6.10 -3.32
N TYR A 12 -16.67 -6.69 -3.09
CA TYR A 12 -17.76 -6.03 -2.39
C TYR A 12 -18.32 -6.99 -1.36
N LEU A 13 -18.60 -6.46 -0.18
CA LEU A 13 -19.40 -7.14 0.83
C LEU A 13 -20.28 -6.15 1.57
N SER A 14 -21.31 -6.68 2.20
CA SER A 14 -22.16 -5.96 3.12
C SER A 14 -22.22 -6.72 4.42
N MET A 15 -22.11 -6.03 5.55
CA MET A 15 -22.15 -6.62 6.89
C MET A 15 -23.10 -5.85 7.81
N ASP A 16 -23.66 -6.54 8.80
CA ASP A 16 -24.54 -5.95 9.81
C ASP A 16 -23.76 -5.27 10.94
N GLN A 17 -24.48 -4.70 11.92
CA GLN A 17 -23.93 -4.10 13.13
C GLN A 17 -23.10 -5.04 14.02
N ASN A 18 -23.26 -6.35 13.85
CA ASN A 18 -22.45 -7.37 14.52
C ASN A 18 -21.26 -7.80 13.64
N LEU A 19 -20.98 -7.07 12.57
CA LEU A 19 -19.90 -7.34 11.60
C LEU A 19 -20.06 -8.69 10.92
N THR A 20 -21.28 -9.23 10.89
CA THR A 20 -21.58 -10.49 10.21
C THR A 20 -21.83 -10.21 8.75
N ILE A 21 -21.09 -10.90 7.88
CA ILE A 21 -21.22 -10.72 6.42
C ILE A 21 -22.58 -11.23 5.97
N ARG A 22 -23.37 -10.37 5.36
CA ARG A 22 -24.70 -10.67 4.82
C ARG A 22 -24.64 -11.00 3.33
N ILE A 23 -23.83 -10.24 2.60
CA ILE A 23 -23.69 -10.37 1.15
C ILE A 23 -22.20 -10.24 0.83
N VAL A 24 -21.73 -11.04 -0.12
CA VAL A 24 -20.41 -10.91 -0.72
C VAL A 24 -20.51 -11.15 -2.22
N ASN A 25 -19.74 -10.42 -3.01
CA ASN A 25 -19.71 -10.62 -4.46
C ASN A 25 -18.76 -11.76 -4.87
N ALA A 26 -19.02 -12.35 -6.03
CA ALA A 26 -18.21 -13.44 -6.58
C ALA A 26 -16.75 -13.04 -6.81
N THR A 27 -16.46 -11.77 -7.13
CA THR A 27 -15.09 -11.28 -7.26
C THR A 27 -14.32 -11.39 -5.94
N LEU A 28 -14.87 -10.98 -4.80
CA LEU A 28 -14.17 -11.08 -3.52
C LEU A 28 -13.93 -12.54 -3.11
N CYS A 29 -14.92 -13.41 -3.31
CA CYS A 29 -14.77 -14.85 -3.06
C CYS A 29 -13.60 -15.44 -3.86
N ARG A 30 -13.49 -15.12 -5.15
CA ARG A 30 -12.36 -15.55 -5.99
C ARG A 30 -11.03 -15.00 -5.51
N LEU A 31 -10.97 -13.72 -5.13
CA LEU A 31 -9.74 -13.08 -4.65
C LEU A 31 -9.23 -13.70 -3.34
N LEU A 32 -10.15 -14.07 -2.44
CA LEU A 32 -9.81 -14.67 -1.15
C LEU A 32 -9.74 -16.20 -1.19
N GLU A 33 -10.05 -16.81 -2.34
CA GLU A 33 -10.08 -18.27 -2.51
C GLU A 33 -11.07 -18.97 -1.55
N TYR A 34 -12.23 -18.34 -1.32
CA TYR A 34 -13.33 -18.92 -0.56
C TYR A 34 -14.54 -19.18 -1.45
N GLU A 35 -15.34 -20.18 -1.07
CA GLU A 35 -16.69 -20.33 -1.59
C GLU A 35 -17.65 -19.31 -0.95
N LYS A 36 -18.62 -18.83 -1.73
CA LYS A 36 -19.60 -17.82 -1.29
C LYS A 36 -20.37 -18.25 -0.03
N GLN A 37 -20.71 -19.53 0.07
CA GLN A 37 -21.39 -20.11 1.23
C GLN A 37 -20.52 -20.13 2.49
N GLY A 38 -19.19 -20.21 2.34
CA GLY A 38 -18.24 -20.17 3.46
C GLY A 38 -17.96 -18.77 3.99
N VAL A 39 -18.42 -17.71 3.29
CA VAL A 39 -18.18 -16.31 3.67
C VAL A 39 -19.43 -15.62 4.21
N ASN A 40 -20.61 -15.99 3.72
CA ASN A 40 -21.86 -15.46 4.28
C ASN A 40 -22.11 -16.03 5.67
N GLY A 41 -22.52 -15.17 6.61
CA GLY A 41 -22.87 -15.56 7.98
C GLY A 41 -21.70 -15.66 8.97
N ILE A 42 -20.46 -15.47 8.52
CA ILE A 42 -19.30 -15.37 9.43
C ILE A 42 -18.95 -13.91 9.71
N SER A 43 -18.24 -13.68 10.81
CA SER A 43 -17.72 -12.35 11.17
C SER A 43 -16.66 -11.91 10.15
N PHE A 44 -16.73 -10.67 9.69
CA PHE A 44 -15.72 -10.06 8.83
C PHE A 44 -14.31 -10.13 9.45
N GLU A 45 -14.21 -9.96 10.76
CA GLU A 45 -12.93 -10.04 11.48
C GLU A 45 -12.28 -11.41 11.34
N SER A 46 -13.07 -12.46 11.17
CA SER A 46 -12.55 -13.81 10.94
C SER A 46 -11.83 -13.96 9.60
N LEU A 47 -12.06 -13.07 8.65
CA LEU A 47 -11.32 -13.00 7.38
C LEU A 47 -10.03 -12.19 7.50
N LEU A 48 -9.78 -11.51 8.62
CA LEU A 48 -8.59 -10.70 8.83
C LEU A 48 -7.48 -11.53 9.51
N ASN A 49 -6.22 -11.17 9.25
CA ASN A 49 -5.12 -11.63 10.08
C ASN A 49 -5.14 -10.92 11.44
N ARG A 50 -4.37 -11.43 12.42
CA ARG A 50 -4.42 -10.91 13.80
C ARG A 50 -4.10 -9.42 13.93
N SER A 51 -3.11 -8.92 13.19
CA SER A 51 -2.75 -7.50 13.26
C SER A 51 -3.86 -6.62 12.68
N SER A 52 -4.49 -7.05 11.59
CA SER A 52 -5.60 -6.33 10.96
C SER A 52 -6.87 -6.39 11.78
N GLN A 53 -7.14 -7.48 12.52
CA GLN A 53 -8.25 -7.55 13.48
C GLN A 53 -8.13 -6.45 14.54
N ILE A 54 -6.96 -6.33 15.17
CA ILE A 54 -6.72 -5.32 16.20
C ILE A 54 -6.85 -3.91 15.60
N PHE A 55 -6.23 -3.66 14.45
CA PHE A 55 -6.31 -2.37 13.78
C PHE A 55 -7.75 -2.02 13.37
N PHE A 56 -8.52 -2.98 12.88
CA PHE A 56 -9.92 -2.82 12.53
C PHE A 56 -10.76 -2.41 13.76
N GLN A 57 -10.56 -3.06 14.90
CA GLN A 57 -11.27 -2.72 16.14
C GLN A 57 -10.90 -1.34 16.69
N VAL A 58 -9.60 -1.02 16.72
CA VAL A 58 -9.07 0.18 17.38
C VAL A 58 -9.20 1.42 16.51
N TYR A 59 -9.19 1.28 15.18
CA TYR A 59 -9.17 2.41 14.25
C TYR A 59 -10.40 2.47 13.35
N PHE A 60 -10.73 1.38 12.65
CA PHE A 60 -11.83 1.39 11.69
C PHE A 60 -13.19 1.60 12.35
N LEU A 61 -13.54 0.80 13.38
CA LEU A 61 -14.86 0.86 14.01
C LEU A 61 -15.18 2.24 14.64
N PRO A 62 -14.26 2.89 15.39
CA PRO A 62 -14.50 4.24 15.88
C PRO A 62 -14.69 5.24 14.73
N LEU A 63 -13.87 5.14 13.69
CA LEU A 63 -13.86 6.10 12.59
C LEU A 63 -15.15 6.03 11.76
N ILE A 64 -15.60 4.82 11.42
CA ILE A 64 -16.82 4.65 10.62
C ILE A 64 -18.08 5.05 11.39
N ARG A 65 -18.12 4.80 12.70
CA ARG A 65 -19.24 5.22 13.57
C ARG A 65 -19.33 6.75 13.70
N LEU A 66 -18.19 7.43 13.72
CA LEU A 66 -18.16 8.89 13.81
C LEU A 66 -18.50 9.54 12.46
N ASN A 67 -17.87 9.09 11.38
CA ASN A 67 -17.91 9.77 10.09
C ASN A 67 -18.95 9.21 9.12
N HIS A 68 -19.56 8.06 9.43
CA HIS A 68 -20.48 7.30 8.56
C HIS A 68 -19.86 6.82 7.23
N HIS A 69 -18.60 7.13 6.98
CA HIS A 69 -17.80 6.65 5.86
C HIS A 69 -16.34 6.56 6.27
N VAL A 70 -15.59 5.69 5.61
CA VAL A 70 -14.14 5.58 5.72
C VAL A 70 -13.56 5.21 4.38
N ASP A 71 -12.45 5.83 4.01
CA ASP A 71 -11.73 5.57 2.78
C ASP A 71 -10.31 5.04 3.06
N GLU A 72 -9.87 4.14 2.18
CA GLU A 72 -8.48 3.68 2.03
C GLU A 72 -7.86 3.02 3.26
N ILE A 73 -8.63 2.19 3.97
CA ILE A 73 -8.12 1.45 5.13
C ILE A 73 -7.37 0.21 4.68
N TYR A 74 -6.07 0.17 4.99
CA TYR A 74 -5.23 -0.96 4.69
C TYR A 74 -5.47 -2.14 5.65
N LEU A 75 -5.79 -3.31 5.10
CA LEU A 75 -6.00 -4.55 5.86
C LEU A 75 -5.29 -5.73 5.17
N MET A 76 -4.91 -6.72 5.97
CA MET A 76 -4.43 -8.02 5.51
C MET A 76 -5.52 -9.06 5.74
N MET A 77 -6.10 -9.55 4.65
CA MET A 77 -7.09 -10.61 4.67
C MET A 77 -6.42 -11.97 4.57
N LYS A 78 -7.00 -13.00 5.19
CA LYS A 78 -6.59 -14.40 5.04
C LYS A 78 -7.21 -14.98 3.77
N THR A 79 -6.47 -15.83 3.08
CA THR A 79 -6.98 -16.58 1.93
C THR A 79 -7.32 -18.02 2.33
N GLY A 80 -8.17 -18.69 1.55
CA GLY A 80 -8.53 -20.10 1.74
C GLY A 80 -7.33 -21.04 1.67
N SER A 81 -6.28 -20.68 0.93
CA SER A 81 -5.00 -21.42 0.89
C SER A 81 -4.10 -21.22 2.13
N GLY A 82 -4.50 -20.39 3.09
CA GLY A 82 -3.70 -20.07 4.29
C GLY A 82 -2.70 -18.93 4.12
N GLY A 83 -2.72 -18.25 2.97
CA GLY A 83 -1.93 -17.04 2.72
C GLY A 83 -2.62 -15.77 3.22
N THR A 84 -2.09 -14.61 2.80
CA THR A 84 -2.73 -13.32 3.06
C THR A 84 -2.77 -12.44 1.81
N LEU A 85 -3.89 -11.76 1.61
CA LEU A 85 -4.11 -10.78 0.56
C LEU A 85 -4.18 -9.36 1.18
N PRO A 86 -3.25 -8.45 0.83
CA PRO A 86 -3.37 -7.05 1.21
C PRO A 86 -4.50 -6.37 0.42
N VAL A 87 -5.34 -5.60 1.11
CA VAL A 87 -6.46 -4.87 0.51
C VAL A 87 -6.57 -3.45 1.07
N LEU A 88 -7.09 -2.54 0.25
CA LEU A 88 -7.67 -1.27 0.71
C LEU A 88 -9.17 -1.46 0.85
N LEU A 89 -9.72 -1.02 1.99
CA LEU A 89 -11.13 -1.07 2.30
C LEU A 89 -11.69 0.35 2.36
N ASN A 90 -12.74 0.58 1.58
CA ASN A 90 -13.62 1.74 1.71
C ASN A 90 -14.96 1.24 2.21
N ALA A 91 -15.59 1.97 3.12
CA ALA A 91 -16.87 1.58 3.68
C ALA A 91 -17.77 2.76 3.97
N VAL A 92 -19.08 2.53 3.88
CA VAL A 92 -20.12 3.49 4.20
C VAL A 92 -21.20 2.81 5.04
N ILE A 93 -21.72 3.53 6.02
CA ILE A 93 -22.91 3.11 6.78
C ILE A 93 -24.15 3.53 5.99
N ARG A 94 -25.06 2.60 5.78
CA ARG A 94 -26.40 2.85 5.23
C ARG A 94 -27.45 2.46 6.23
N GLU A 95 -28.50 3.26 6.29
CA GLU A 95 -29.74 2.91 6.99
C GLU A 95 -30.63 2.10 6.04
N GLN A 96 -31.02 0.91 6.47
CA GLN A 96 -31.96 0.06 5.75
C GLN A 96 -33.15 -0.25 6.68
N GLY A 97 -34.14 0.64 6.68
CA GLY A 97 -35.20 0.63 7.68
C GLY A 97 -34.62 0.98 9.05
N ASP A 98 -34.84 0.12 10.05
CA ASP A 98 -34.30 0.29 11.41
C ASP A 98 -32.92 -0.36 11.61
N GLU A 99 -32.34 -0.97 10.57
CA GLU A 99 -31.02 -1.63 10.66
C GLU A 99 -29.91 -0.78 10.01
N LEU A 100 -28.75 -0.75 10.67
CA LEU A 100 -27.52 -0.20 10.12
C LEU A 100 -26.74 -1.28 9.38
N VAL A 101 -26.37 -0.98 8.15
CA VAL A 101 -25.63 -1.87 7.25
C VAL A 101 -24.33 -1.19 6.82
N TYR A 102 -23.23 -1.93 6.82
CA TYR A 102 -21.93 -1.46 6.38
C TYR A 102 -21.65 -2.03 4.99
N ASP A 103 -21.70 -1.17 3.99
CA ASP A 103 -21.29 -1.54 2.64
C ASP A 103 -19.81 -1.27 2.48
N CYS A 104 -19.07 -2.30 2.07
CA CYS A 104 -17.63 -2.27 1.94
C CYS A 104 -17.19 -2.60 0.52
N VAL A 105 -16.26 -1.83 -0.01
CA VAL A 105 -15.51 -2.12 -1.23
C VAL A 105 -14.07 -2.44 -0.86
N LEU A 106 -13.55 -3.54 -1.39
CA LEU A 106 -12.22 -4.04 -1.13
C LEU A 106 -11.41 -4.11 -2.43
N ILE A 107 -10.27 -3.44 -2.45
CA ILE A 107 -9.39 -3.35 -3.62
C ILE A 107 -8.05 -4.05 -3.29
N PRO A 108 -7.67 -5.11 -4.01
CA PRO A 108 -6.44 -5.84 -3.72
C PRO A 108 -5.19 -5.02 -4.07
N MET A 109 -4.20 -4.99 -3.18
CA MET A 109 -2.92 -4.31 -3.38
C MET A 109 -1.78 -5.29 -3.73
N LEU A 110 -1.91 -5.96 -4.89
CA LEU A 110 -0.98 -7.03 -5.28
C LEU A 110 0.46 -6.56 -5.58
N ARG A 111 0.64 -5.31 -6.03
CA ARG A 111 1.94 -4.79 -6.48
C ARG A 111 2.66 -3.89 -5.47
N ARG A 112 2.14 -3.74 -4.26
CA ARG A 112 2.74 -2.85 -3.25
C ARG A 112 4.21 -3.21 -2.97
N LYS A 113 4.49 -4.50 -2.80
CA LYS A 113 5.86 -4.99 -2.56
C LYS A 113 6.79 -4.71 -3.75
N GLU A 114 6.28 -4.79 -4.97
CA GLU A 114 7.07 -4.45 -6.16
C GLU A 114 7.40 -2.96 -6.20
N TYR A 115 6.42 -2.09 -5.89
CA TYR A 115 6.65 -0.66 -5.82
C TYR A 115 7.64 -0.28 -4.71
N GLU A 116 7.49 -0.84 -3.50
CA GLU A 116 8.43 -0.62 -2.40
C GLU A 116 9.85 -1.04 -2.79
N GLN A 117 10.00 -2.19 -3.46
CA GLN A 117 11.30 -2.65 -3.96
C GLN A 117 11.86 -1.76 -5.08
N GLN A 118 11.01 -1.23 -5.96
CA GLN A 118 11.45 -0.30 -7.01
C GLN A 118 11.94 1.01 -6.40
N ILE A 119 11.24 1.54 -5.40
CA ILE A 119 11.65 2.73 -4.64
C ILE A 119 12.99 2.48 -3.95
N GLU A 120 13.14 1.38 -3.22
CA GLU A 120 14.38 1.05 -2.52
C GLU A 120 15.56 0.91 -3.50
N LYS A 121 15.34 0.30 -4.67
CA LYS A 121 16.37 0.18 -5.72
C LYS A 121 16.74 1.55 -6.29
N ALA A 122 15.76 2.41 -6.54
CA ALA A 122 15.99 3.75 -7.05
C ALA A 122 16.80 4.60 -6.06
N GLU A 123 16.47 4.55 -4.77
CA GLU A 123 17.21 5.25 -3.72
C GLU A 123 18.66 4.78 -3.62
N LYS A 124 18.90 3.46 -3.69
CA LYS A 124 20.26 2.91 -3.69
C LYS A 124 21.06 3.35 -4.91
N ALA A 125 20.44 3.36 -6.09
CA ALA A 125 21.09 3.82 -7.32
C ALA A 125 21.42 5.32 -7.25
N TYR A 126 20.49 6.14 -6.75
CA TYR A 126 20.70 7.58 -6.54
C TYR A 126 21.88 7.83 -5.61
N ARG A 127 21.90 7.19 -4.43
CA ARG A 127 22.99 7.35 -3.45
C ARG A 127 24.35 6.97 -4.04
N LYS A 128 24.41 5.89 -4.83
CA LYS A 128 25.65 5.48 -5.48
C LYS A 128 26.13 6.50 -6.51
N ALA A 129 25.22 7.05 -7.31
CA ALA A 129 25.55 8.08 -8.29
C ALA A 129 26.04 9.37 -7.61
N GLU A 130 25.43 9.75 -6.49
CA GLU A 130 25.84 10.91 -5.67
C GLU A 130 27.25 10.72 -5.09
N GLU A 131 27.57 9.54 -4.56
CA GLU A 131 28.92 9.21 -4.08
C GLU A 131 29.97 9.23 -5.19
N GLU A 132 29.64 8.73 -6.38
CA GLU A 132 30.52 8.75 -7.55
C GLU A 132 30.76 10.17 -8.05
N LEU A 133 29.72 11.00 -8.12
CA LEU A 133 29.82 12.41 -8.49
C LEU A 133 30.76 13.16 -7.54
N LEU A 134 30.60 12.98 -6.23
CA LEU A 134 31.44 13.62 -5.22
C LEU A 134 32.92 13.23 -5.37
N LYS A 135 33.21 11.96 -5.68
CA LYS A 135 34.58 11.49 -5.95
C LYS A 135 35.16 12.16 -7.19
N ILE A 136 34.39 12.26 -8.27
CA ILE A 136 34.80 12.91 -9.52
C ILE A 136 35.08 14.40 -9.29
N GLU A 137 34.21 15.11 -8.55
CA GLU A 137 34.43 16.52 -8.19
C GLU A 137 35.72 16.71 -7.38
N GLN A 138 35.96 15.87 -6.37
CA GLN A 138 37.20 15.90 -5.59
C GLN A 138 38.45 15.65 -6.44
N GLU A 139 38.38 14.73 -7.40
CA GLU A 139 39.49 14.49 -8.33
C GLU A 139 39.73 15.67 -9.28
N LEU A 140 38.65 16.27 -9.80
CA LEU A 140 38.73 17.46 -10.65
C LEU A 140 39.38 18.63 -9.90
N ASP A 141 39.01 18.85 -8.64
CA ASP A 141 39.60 19.89 -7.81
C ASP A 141 41.08 19.64 -7.52
N LYS A 142 41.48 18.39 -7.24
CA LYS A 142 42.90 18.02 -7.10
C LYS A 142 43.68 18.29 -8.38
N LYS A 143 43.14 17.90 -9.54
CA LYS A 143 43.77 18.15 -10.85
C LYS A 143 43.89 19.65 -11.13
N ARG A 144 42.82 20.43 -10.91
CA ARG A 144 42.84 21.90 -11.06
C ARG A 144 43.91 22.56 -10.20
N LYS A 145 44.00 22.20 -8.91
CA LYS A 145 45.04 22.72 -8.00
C LYS A 145 46.45 22.34 -8.47
N ASN A 146 46.68 21.10 -8.89
CA ASN A 146 47.98 20.68 -9.44
C ASN A 146 48.34 21.47 -10.71
N PHE A 147 47.43 21.61 -11.68
CA PHE A 147 47.68 22.41 -12.88
C PHE A 147 48.03 23.87 -12.55
N HIS A 148 47.36 24.46 -11.56
CA HIS A 148 47.66 25.82 -11.13
C HIS A 148 49.07 25.95 -10.52
N LEU A 149 49.54 24.93 -9.78
CA LEU A 149 50.88 24.86 -9.20
C LEU A 149 51.98 24.69 -10.26
N TYR A 150 51.71 23.99 -11.37
CA TYR A 150 52.66 23.79 -12.47
C TYR A 150 52.79 24.98 -13.43
N LEU A 151 51.83 25.92 -13.43
CA LEU A 151 51.86 27.11 -14.29
C LEU A 151 52.61 28.30 -13.69
N ILE A 152 52.82 28.33 -12.37
CA ILE A 152 53.50 29.44 -11.68
C ILE A 152 55.04 29.46 -11.89
N PRO A 153 55.79 28.34 -12.01
CA PRO A 153 57.25 28.41 -12.14
C PRO A 153 57.74 28.83 -13.54
N ARG A 154 56.92 28.73 -14.59
CA ARG A 154 57.37 28.91 -15.98
C ARG A 154 57.35 30.35 -16.50
N TYR A 155 56.73 31.28 -15.77
CA TYR A 155 56.72 32.71 -16.15
C TYR A 155 57.78 33.56 -15.46
N SER A 156 58.54 33.02 -14.49
CA SER A 156 59.64 33.75 -13.83
C SER A 156 61.03 33.52 -14.46
N SER A 157 61.18 32.63 -15.43
CA SER A 157 62.47 32.35 -16.09
C SER A 157 62.56 32.93 -17.52
N MET A 158 61.67 33.84 -17.90
CA MET A 158 61.65 34.48 -19.22
C MET A 158 61.76 36.02 -19.12
N LEU A 159 62.47 36.50 -18.09
CA LEU A 159 62.68 37.94 -17.80
C LEU A 159 64.10 38.29 -17.31
N LEU A 160 65.09 37.45 -17.57
CA LEU A 160 66.51 37.76 -17.43
C LEU A 160 67.22 37.46 -18.75
#